data_AF-A0AAW2DA40-F1
#
_entry.id   AF-A0AAW2DA40-F1
#
_cell.length_a   1.000
_cell.length_b   1.000
_cell.length_c   1.000
_cell.angle_alpha   90.00
_cell.angle_beta   90.00
_cell.angle_gamma   90.00
#
_symmetry.space_group_name_H-M   'P 1'
#
loop_
_entity.id
_entity.type
_entity.pdbx_description
1 polymer ?
#
loop_
_entity_poly.entity_id
_entity_poly.type
_entity_poly.pdbx_seq_one_letter_code
_entity_poly.pdbx_strand_id
1 'polypeptide(L)'
;MVLLIEKISKLYSKLENHHHHHHHHHHHHKSEALSASLQAFQSDVSNILNQLSLNSKPGSEILSLPWILQCFGLLTSIHRAFAKLVVDMDYPISKWEAASVEEYLNYSLSLMELFNSMSSSLAYLGHARLSLAHALSLVENSPSLAIERLKAIQPRSFNKDFKEGKVQEDGKERTCSGEDRNIHQALTVMKSIGFWVCGIVLSGLCSDGKPYLEMRKLICGLLNSSFDGFDSSIYEVVMEQKGVLKEVKELNDTVACLNAALVDGENSEATKNLEGKLEAAKDLERKLEAFEKLLESLQKEVDHLFSEVLAGRSKLLDCLRPQKE
;
A
#
# COMPACT_ATOMS: atom_id res chain seq x y z
N MET A 1 8.13 -11.16 -6.41
CA MET A 1 7.64 -11.85 -7.63
C MET A 1 8.73 -12.44 -8.53
N VAL A 2 9.99 -11.99 -8.52
CA VAL A 2 11.07 -12.59 -9.37
C VAL A 2 11.33 -14.09 -9.04
N LEU A 3 11.14 -14.52 -7.79
CA LEU A 3 11.18 -15.94 -7.43
C LEU A 3 9.93 -16.72 -7.89
N LEU A 4 8.79 -16.05 -8.08
CA LEU A 4 7.61 -16.60 -8.77
C LEU A 4 7.96 -16.89 -10.24
N ILE A 5 8.71 -15.96 -10.83
CA ILE A 5 9.10 -15.95 -12.24
C ILE A 5 10.09 -17.09 -12.55
N GLU A 6 11.10 -17.31 -11.70
CA GLU A 6 12.07 -18.40 -11.89
C GLU A 6 11.49 -19.78 -11.57
N LYS A 7 10.68 -19.92 -10.51
CA LYS A 7 10.15 -21.23 -10.11
C LYS A 7 9.11 -21.77 -11.07
N ILE A 8 8.25 -20.91 -11.63
CA ILE A 8 7.24 -21.33 -12.61
C ILE A 8 7.92 -21.71 -13.94
N SER A 9 8.92 -20.95 -14.41
CA SER A 9 9.62 -21.25 -15.66
C SER A 9 10.46 -22.54 -15.61
N LYS A 10 11.11 -22.83 -14.46
CA LYS A 10 11.89 -24.07 -14.27
C LYS A 10 11.06 -25.35 -14.14
N LEU A 11 9.78 -25.24 -13.79
CA LEU A 11 8.88 -26.38 -13.64
C LEU A 11 8.17 -26.74 -14.96
N TYR A 12 7.92 -25.75 -15.83
CA TYR A 12 7.33 -25.97 -17.15
C TYR A 12 8.18 -26.91 -18.02
N SER A 13 9.53 -26.81 -17.98
CA SER A 13 10.41 -27.72 -18.73
C SER A 13 10.46 -29.15 -18.20
N LYS A 14 9.95 -29.41 -16.99
CA LYS A 14 9.96 -30.74 -16.37
C LYS A 14 8.62 -31.47 -16.48
N LEU A 15 7.52 -30.75 -16.60
CA LEU A 15 6.17 -31.32 -16.58
C LEU A 15 5.73 -31.87 -17.94
N GLU A 16 6.32 -31.39 -19.04
CA GLU A 16 5.99 -31.85 -20.40
C GLU A 16 6.37 -33.32 -20.68
N ASN A 17 7.17 -33.94 -19.80
CA ASN A 17 7.67 -35.29 -20.02
C ASN A 17 6.88 -36.41 -19.35
N HIS A 18 5.98 -36.14 -18.41
CA HIS A 18 5.29 -37.20 -17.66
C HIS A 18 3.83 -36.81 -17.49
N HIS A 19 2.89 -37.57 -18.08
CA HIS A 19 1.84 -38.26 -17.32
C HIS A 19 0.90 -39.05 -18.25
N HIS A 20 0.91 -40.37 -18.08
CA HIS A 20 -0.20 -41.27 -18.39
C HIS A 20 -0.75 -41.86 -17.07
N HIS A 21 -2.08 -41.88 -16.99
CA HIS A 21 -2.99 -42.75 -16.21
C HIS A 21 -2.82 -42.92 -14.68
N HIS A 22 -3.86 -42.50 -13.92
CA HIS A 22 -4.72 -43.37 -13.10
C HIS A 22 -5.85 -42.54 -12.43
N HIS A 23 -7.10 -42.75 -12.85
CA HIS A 23 -8.30 -42.11 -12.30
C HIS A 23 -9.08 -43.11 -11.44
N HIS A 24 -9.24 -42.85 -10.14
CA HIS A 24 -10.49 -43.01 -9.38
C HIS A 24 -10.29 -42.90 -7.84
N HIS A 25 -9.11 -43.22 -7.30
CA HIS A 25 -8.79 -42.96 -5.87
C HIS A 25 -8.23 -41.55 -5.58
N HIS A 26 -8.06 -40.73 -6.61
CA HIS A 26 -7.28 -39.48 -6.53
C HIS A 26 -8.09 -38.26 -6.05
N HIS A 27 -9.43 -38.30 -6.15
CA HIS A 27 -10.26 -37.09 -5.95
C HIS A 27 -10.42 -36.67 -4.48
N HIS A 28 -10.53 -37.62 -3.53
CA HIS A 28 -10.66 -37.28 -2.10
C HIS A 28 -9.36 -36.69 -1.54
N HIS A 29 -8.21 -37.32 -1.80
CA HIS A 29 -6.90 -36.80 -1.37
C HIS A 29 -6.54 -35.46 -2.01
N LYS A 30 -6.95 -35.23 -3.27
CA LYS A 30 -6.72 -33.95 -3.94
C LYS A 30 -7.54 -32.83 -3.30
N SER A 31 -8.81 -33.09 -2.96
CA SER A 31 -9.68 -32.12 -2.28
C SER A 31 -9.15 -31.71 -0.90
N GLU A 32 -8.68 -32.68 -0.11
CA GLU A 32 -8.07 -32.42 1.20
C GLU A 32 -6.78 -31.60 1.10
N ALA A 33 -5.90 -31.92 0.14
CA ALA A 33 -4.65 -31.19 -0.07
C ALA A 33 -4.86 -29.74 -0.52
N LEU A 34 -5.86 -29.50 -1.38
CA LEU A 34 -6.24 -28.15 -1.83
C LEU A 34 -6.81 -27.31 -0.69
N SER A 35 -7.63 -27.91 0.16
CA SER A 35 -8.15 -27.28 1.38
C SER A 35 -7.02 -26.93 2.36
N ALA A 36 -6.08 -27.86 2.57
CA ALA A 36 -4.91 -27.63 3.43
C ALA A 36 -4.03 -26.48 2.91
N SER A 37 -3.86 -26.37 1.59
CA SER A 37 -3.08 -25.28 0.97
C SER A 37 -3.74 -23.92 1.21
N LEU A 38 -5.06 -23.83 1.03
CA LEU A 38 -5.82 -22.59 1.32
C LEU A 38 -5.76 -22.22 2.80
N GLN A 39 -5.88 -23.19 3.71
CA GLN A 39 -5.74 -22.96 5.14
C GLN A 39 -4.33 -22.48 5.51
N ALA A 40 -3.29 -23.04 4.89
CA ALA A 40 -1.91 -22.57 5.07
C ALA A 40 -1.74 -21.12 4.61
N PHE A 41 -2.31 -20.75 3.45
CA PHE A 41 -2.32 -19.37 2.98
C PHE A 41 -3.04 -18.44 3.96
N GLN A 42 -4.23 -18.81 4.44
CA GLN A 42 -4.98 -18.01 5.41
C GLN A 42 -4.23 -17.87 6.75
N SER A 43 -3.54 -18.93 7.18
CA SER A 43 -2.67 -18.89 8.37
C SER A 43 -1.48 -17.96 8.16
N ASP A 44 -0.79 -18.05 7.01
CA ASP A 44 0.31 -17.16 6.64
C ASP A 44 -0.16 -15.69 6.66
N VAL A 45 -1.30 -15.38 6.03
CA VAL A 45 -1.91 -14.04 6.04
C VAL A 45 -2.22 -13.57 7.47
N SER A 46 -2.87 -14.41 8.27
CA SER A 46 -3.20 -14.09 9.66
C SER A 46 -1.94 -13.80 10.49
N ASN A 47 -0.88 -14.59 10.32
CA ASN A 47 0.38 -14.39 11.01
C ASN A 47 1.05 -13.07 10.62
N ILE A 48 1.05 -12.72 9.33
CA ILE A 48 1.63 -11.45 8.87
C ILE A 48 0.83 -10.26 9.42
N LEU A 49 -0.51 -10.33 9.40
CA LEU A 49 -1.38 -9.30 9.99
C LEU A 49 -1.17 -9.16 11.50
N ASN A 50 -1.05 -10.28 12.22
CA ASN A 50 -0.77 -10.27 13.66
C ASN A 50 0.60 -9.64 13.96
N GLN A 51 1.62 -9.90 13.13
CA GLN A 51 2.93 -9.25 13.28
C GLN A 51 2.82 -7.72 13.09
N LEU A 52 2.11 -7.26 12.06
CA LEU A 52 1.90 -5.83 11.85
C LEU A 52 1.11 -5.20 13.00
N SER A 53 0.07 -5.88 13.50
CA SER A 53 -0.72 -5.46 14.67
C SER A 53 0.13 -5.35 15.94
N LEU A 54 1.00 -6.34 16.20
CA LEU A 54 1.93 -6.31 17.34
C LEU A 54 2.96 -5.18 17.25
N ASN A 55 3.36 -4.80 16.04
CA ASN A 55 4.23 -3.65 15.79
C ASN A 55 3.47 -2.30 15.89
N SER A 56 2.13 -2.35 15.95
CA SER A 56 1.23 -1.20 15.98
C SER A 56 0.57 -1.00 17.36
N LYS A 57 1.22 -1.41 18.45
CA LYS A 57 0.73 -1.28 19.83
C LYS A 57 0.52 0.18 20.28
N PRO A 58 -0.25 0.47 21.34
CA PRO A 58 -0.46 1.82 21.84
C PRO A 58 0.87 2.57 22.09
N GLY A 59 1.02 3.75 21.48
CA GLY A 59 2.29 4.51 21.44
C GLY A 59 3.15 4.26 20.21
N SER A 60 2.76 3.34 19.32
CA SER A 60 3.36 3.17 18.00
C SER A 60 2.98 4.34 17.08
N GLU A 61 3.91 4.70 16.21
CA GLU A 61 3.78 5.81 15.27
C GLU A 61 2.97 5.37 14.03
N ILE A 62 1.73 4.94 14.25
CA ILE A 62 0.77 4.67 13.17
C ILE A 62 0.60 5.96 12.35
N LEU A 63 0.60 5.83 11.02
CA LEU A 63 0.69 6.95 10.06
C LEU A 63 2.00 7.76 10.16
N SER A 64 3.11 7.09 10.44
CA SER A 64 4.46 7.59 10.10
C SER A 64 4.94 6.99 8.78
N LEU A 65 5.91 7.64 8.12
CA LEU A 65 6.53 7.12 6.90
C LEU A 65 7.22 5.75 7.14
N PRO A 66 7.96 5.51 8.24
CA PRO A 66 8.48 4.19 8.56
C PRO A 66 7.39 3.12 8.73
N TRP A 67 6.25 3.47 9.33
CA TRP A 67 5.14 2.53 9.49
C TRP A 67 4.48 2.22 8.13
N ILE A 68 4.31 3.23 7.27
CA ILE A 68 3.84 3.03 5.88
C ILE A 68 4.73 2.06 5.10
N LEU A 69 6.06 2.15 5.26
CA LEU A 69 6.99 1.21 4.63
C LEU A 69 6.74 -0.24 5.10
N GLN A 70 6.34 -0.45 6.36
CA GLN A 70 5.95 -1.78 6.85
C GLN A 70 4.67 -2.29 6.16
N CYS A 71 3.71 -1.39 5.86
CA CYS A 71 2.51 -1.75 5.12
C CYS A 71 2.82 -2.22 3.68
N PHE A 72 3.84 -1.67 3.03
CA PHE A 72 4.33 -2.18 1.74
C PHE A 72 4.98 -3.57 1.86
N GLY A 73 5.69 -3.81 2.96
CA GLY A 73 6.17 -5.16 3.31
C GLY A 73 5.02 -6.18 3.46
N LEU A 74 3.89 -5.78 4.04
CA LEU A 74 2.67 -6.60 4.14
C LEU A 74 2.14 -6.96 2.74
N LEU A 75 2.00 -5.97 1.85
CA LEU A 75 1.50 -6.19 0.48
C LEU A 75 2.35 -7.20 -0.29
N THR A 76 3.68 -7.03 -0.23
CA THR A 76 4.65 -7.95 -0.85
C THR A 76 4.53 -9.37 -0.27
N SER A 77 4.37 -9.48 1.05
CA SER A 77 4.29 -10.76 1.75
C SER A 77 3.03 -11.54 1.38
N ILE A 78 1.89 -10.85 1.24
CA ILE A 78 0.63 -11.47 0.83
C ILE A 78 0.68 -11.93 -0.61
N HIS A 79 1.21 -11.11 -1.52
CA HIS A 79 1.39 -11.50 -2.92
C HIS A 79 2.30 -12.74 -3.03
N ARG A 80 3.31 -12.85 -2.16
CA ARG A 80 4.17 -14.04 -2.07
C ARG A 80 3.45 -15.26 -1.51
N ALA A 81 2.61 -15.10 -0.48
CA ALA A 81 1.82 -16.18 0.09
C ALA A 81 0.80 -16.72 -0.93
N PHE A 82 0.15 -15.82 -1.68
CA PHE A 82 -0.77 -16.19 -2.76
C PHE A 82 -0.05 -16.94 -3.88
N ALA A 83 1.12 -16.44 -4.29
CA ALA A 83 2.00 -17.11 -5.23
C ALA A 83 2.36 -18.55 -4.80
N LYS A 84 2.70 -18.74 -3.52
CA LYS A 84 3.01 -20.05 -2.94
C LYS A 84 1.79 -20.97 -2.99
N LEU A 85 0.61 -20.49 -2.62
CA LEU A 85 -0.65 -21.23 -2.72
C LEU A 85 -0.89 -21.78 -4.13
N VAL A 86 -0.75 -20.94 -5.16
CA VAL A 86 -0.96 -21.34 -6.57
C VAL A 86 -0.03 -22.49 -6.97
N VAL A 87 1.22 -22.47 -6.48
CA VAL A 87 2.20 -23.53 -6.72
C VAL A 87 1.85 -24.80 -5.95
N ASP A 88 1.53 -24.68 -4.66
CA ASP A 88 1.21 -25.82 -3.79
C ASP A 88 -0.06 -26.56 -4.25
N MET A 89 -1.00 -25.84 -4.87
CA MET A 89 -2.22 -26.41 -5.46
C MET A 89 -2.01 -27.11 -6.82
N ASP A 90 -0.84 -26.95 -7.46
CA ASP A 90 -0.59 -27.37 -8.86
C ASP A 90 -1.68 -26.88 -9.85
N TYR A 91 -2.18 -25.66 -9.61
CA TYR A 91 -3.27 -25.04 -10.36
C TYR A 91 -2.81 -23.73 -11.00
N PRO A 92 -1.96 -23.81 -12.05
CA PRO A 92 -1.40 -22.65 -12.72
C PRO A 92 -2.50 -21.80 -13.37
N ILE A 93 -2.15 -20.54 -13.62
CA ILE A 93 -3.05 -19.51 -14.19
C ILE A 93 -3.72 -19.95 -15.51
N SER A 94 -3.07 -20.77 -16.32
CA SER A 94 -3.64 -21.32 -17.56
C SER A 94 -4.85 -22.23 -17.34
N LYS A 95 -5.03 -22.77 -16.13
CA LYS A 95 -6.17 -23.61 -15.74
C LYS A 95 -7.30 -22.81 -15.09
N TRP A 96 -7.07 -21.52 -14.76
CA TRP A 96 -8.05 -20.70 -14.05
C TRP A 96 -9.28 -20.45 -14.91
N GLU A 97 -10.45 -20.36 -14.27
CA GLU A 97 -11.67 -19.98 -14.96
C GLU A 97 -11.60 -18.51 -15.39
N ALA A 98 -12.28 -18.15 -16.49
CA ALA A 98 -12.23 -16.81 -17.07
C ALA A 98 -12.56 -15.71 -16.06
N ALA A 99 -13.48 -15.96 -15.14
CA ALA A 99 -13.85 -15.00 -14.10
C ALA A 99 -12.74 -14.78 -13.06
N SER A 100 -11.91 -15.78 -12.73
CA SER A 100 -10.76 -15.63 -11.81
C SER A 100 -9.64 -14.85 -12.47
N VAL A 101 -9.45 -15.09 -13.77
CA VAL A 101 -8.51 -14.34 -14.62
C VAL A 101 -8.92 -12.87 -14.69
N GLU A 102 -10.19 -12.59 -15.01
CA GLU A 102 -10.74 -11.24 -15.07
C GLU A 102 -10.62 -10.53 -13.72
N GLU A 103 -10.94 -11.20 -12.63
CA GLU A 103 -10.83 -10.67 -11.27
C GLU A 103 -9.39 -10.25 -10.93
N TYR A 104 -8.39 -11.12 -11.18
CA TYR A 104 -6.99 -10.77 -10.97
C TYR A 104 -6.53 -9.61 -11.87
N LEU A 105 -6.99 -9.58 -13.12
CA LEU A 105 -6.69 -8.48 -14.05
C LEU A 105 -7.31 -7.16 -13.55
N ASN A 106 -8.55 -7.15 -13.08
CA ASN A 106 -9.18 -5.94 -12.55
C ASN A 106 -8.47 -5.46 -11.28
N TYR A 107 -8.13 -6.38 -10.38
CA TYR A 107 -7.36 -6.07 -9.17
C TYR A 107 -5.98 -5.49 -9.49
N SER A 108 -5.20 -6.16 -10.34
CA SER A 108 -3.85 -5.70 -10.68
C SER A 108 -3.85 -4.34 -11.38
N LEU A 109 -4.83 -4.06 -12.24
CA LEU A 109 -5.01 -2.75 -12.85
C LEU A 109 -5.31 -1.69 -11.78
N SER A 110 -6.21 -2.00 -10.85
CA SER A 110 -6.58 -1.10 -9.76
C SER A 110 -5.38 -0.78 -8.86
N LEU A 111 -4.56 -1.77 -8.52
CA LEU A 111 -3.31 -1.55 -7.78
C LEU A 111 -2.36 -0.63 -8.53
N MET A 112 -2.13 -0.85 -9.83
CA MET A 112 -1.26 0.03 -10.62
C MET A 112 -1.76 1.47 -10.62
N GLU A 113 -3.08 1.68 -10.73
CA GLU A 113 -3.66 3.01 -10.64
C GLU A 113 -3.51 3.66 -9.25
N LEU A 114 -3.58 2.86 -8.18
CA LEU A 114 -3.36 3.30 -6.81
C LEU A 114 -1.90 3.69 -6.60
N PHE A 115 -0.95 2.88 -7.07
CA PHE A 115 0.48 3.21 -7.02
C PHE A 115 0.81 4.48 -7.80
N ASN A 116 0.25 4.67 -8.99
CA ASN A 116 0.38 5.95 -9.72
C ASN A 116 -0.16 7.14 -8.90
N SER A 117 -1.24 6.93 -8.16
CA SER A 117 -1.80 7.95 -7.27
C SER A 117 -0.85 8.23 -6.10
N MET A 118 -0.22 7.20 -5.54
CA MET A 118 0.80 7.34 -4.49
C MET A 118 2.02 8.11 -5.02
N SER A 119 2.59 7.74 -6.17
CA SER A 119 3.70 8.47 -6.79
C SER A 119 3.35 9.94 -7.04
N SER A 120 2.12 10.21 -7.49
CA SER A 120 1.65 11.58 -7.66
C SER A 120 1.56 12.36 -6.34
N SER A 121 1.14 11.71 -5.24
CA SER A 121 1.09 12.35 -3.92
C SER A 121 2.48 12.51 -3.30
N LEU A 122 3.40 11.58 -3.54
CA LEU A 122 4.81 11.72 -3.17
C LEU A 122 5.46 12.91 -3.89
N ALA A 123 5.21 13.07 -5.19
CA ALA A 123 5.68 14.22 -5.94
C ALA A 123 5.14 15.55 -5.37
N TYR A 124 3.87 15.58 -4.97
CA TYR A 124 3.28 16.73 -4.27
C TYR A 124 4.01 17.06 -2.96
N LEU A 125 4.25 16.06 -2.11
CA LEU A 125 5.01 16.25 -0.86
C LEU A 125 6.46 16.71 -1.14
N GLY A 126 7.10 16.18 -2.19
CA GLY A 126 8.41 16.63 -2.64
C GLY A 126 8.42 18.10 -3.07
N HIS A 127 7.41 18.54 -3.81
CA HIS A 127 7.24 19.96 -4.18
C HIS A 127 6.98 20.84 -2.95
N ALA A 128 6.17 20.38 -2.01
CA ALA A 128 5.91 21.11 -0.76
C ALA A 128 7.20 21.27 0.06
N ARG A 129 8.00 20.21 0.19
CA ARG A 129 9.33 20.26 0.83
C ARG A 129 10.26 21.25 0.14
N LEU A 130 10.37 21.19 -1.19
CA LEU A 130 11.20 22.13 -1.97
C LEU A 130 10.76 23.59 -1.75
N SER A 131 9.45 23.83 -1.68
CA SER A 131 8.89 25.15 -1.42
C SER A 131 9.25 25.65 -0.01
N LEU A 132 9.18 24.78 0.99
CA LEU A 132 9.60 25.08 2.36
C LEU A 132 11.11 25.34 2.48
N ALA A 133 11.93 24.52 1.83
CA ALA A 133 13.39 24.71 1.81
C ALA A 133 13.77 26.06 1.17
N HIS A 134 13.10 26.43 0.07
CA HIS A 134 13.29 27.75 -0.53
C HIS A 134 12.84 28.88 0.41
N ALA A 135 11.67 28.76 1.04
CA ALA A 135 11.19 29.75 2.00
C ALA A 135 12.16 29.91 3.19
N LEU A 136 12.72 28.81 3.68
CA LEU A 136 13.74 28.78 4.72
C LEU A 136 15.02 29.53 4.31
N SER A 137 15.47 29.40 3.06
CA SER A 137 16.64 30.13 2.55
C SER A 137 16.46 31.66 2.51
N LEU A 138 15.20 32.13 2.51
CA LEU A 138 14.86 33.55 2.52
C LEU A 138 14.85 34.14 3.94
N VAL A 139 14.91 33.31 4.99
CA VAL A 139 14.77 33.75 6.38
C VAL A 139 15.82 34.80 6.77
N GLU A 140 17.05 34.67 6.29
CA GLU A 140 18.13 35.62 6.62
C GLU A 140 18.08 36.89 5.77
N ASN A 141 17.78 36.75 4.48
CA ASN A 141 17.94 37.83 3.50
C ASN A 141 16.63 38.60 3.20
N SER A 142 15.47 37.99 3.42
CA SER A 142 14.17 38.56 3.12
C SER A 142 13.07 37.98 4.05
N PRO A 143 13.08 38.31 5.35
CA PRO A 143 12.18 37.71 6.35
C PRO A 143 10.69 37.86 6.03
N SER A 144 10.26 39.01 5.50
CA SER A 144 8.86 39.25 5.12
C SER A 144 8.39 38.33 3.99
N LEU A 145 9.24 38.10 3.00
CA LEU A 145 8.99 37.13 1.92
C LEU A 145 9.06 35.69 2.43
N ALA A 146 9.94 35.39 3.38
CA ALA A 146 10.00 34.08 4.03
C ALA A 146 8.68 33.76 4.75
N ILE A 147 8.13 34.70 5.53
CA ILE A 147 6.83 34.56 6.21
C ILE A 147 5.71 34.30 5.19
N GLU A 148 5.69 35.02 4.07
CA GLU A 148 4.68 34.80 3.02
C GLU A 148 4.75 33.38 2.42
N ARG A 149 5.95 32.79 2.35
CA ARG A 149 6.22 31.52 1.66
C ARG A 149 6.28 30.30 2.58
N LEU A 150 6.54 30.48 3.88
CA LEU A 150 6.49 29.46 4.91
C LEU A 150 5.05 29.05 5.21
N LYS A 151 4.43 28.32 4.27
CA LYS A 151 3.06 27.83 4.40
C LYS A 151 3.05 26.36 4.78
N ALA A 152 2.15 25.99 5.69
CA ALA A 152 1.89 24.60 6.01
C ALA A 152 1.55 23.80 4.75
N ILE A 153 2.02 22.55 4.70
CA ILE A 153 1.69 21.58 3.67
C ILE A 153 0.18 21.33 3.75
N GLN A 154 -0.51 21.60 2.65
CA GLN A 154 -1.97 21.48 2.58
C GLN A 154 -2.38 20.05 2.23
N PRO A 155 -3.55 19.58 2.70
CA PRO A 155 -4.16 18.35 2.22
C PRO A 155 -4.35 18.36 0.71
N ARG A 156 -4.14 17.20 0.10
CA ARG A 156 -4.39 16.99 -1.33
C ARG A 156 -5.70 16.24 -1.50
N SER A 157 -6.62 16.79 -2.28
CA SER A 157 -7.89 16.12 -2.55
C SER A 157 -7.68 14.82 -3.31
N PHE A 158 -8.21 13.71 -2.77
CA PHE A 158 -8.32 12.47 -3.51
C PHE A 158 -9.61 12.42 -4.32
N ASN A 159 -9.47 12.61 -5.64
CA ASN A 159 -10.60 12.74 -6.57
C ASN A 159 -10.91 11.46 -7.36
N LYS A 160 -10.48 10.29 -6.87
CA LYS A 160 -10.82 9.01 -7.51
C LYS A 160 -12.00 8.35 -6.83
N ASP A 161 -13.09 8.22 -7.58
CA ASP A 161 -14.19 7.32 -7.25
C ASP A 161 -13.81 5.92 -7.74
N PHE A 162 -13.31 5.06 -6.84
CA PHE A 162 -13.16 3.64 -7.15
C PHE A 162 -14.54 3.00 -7.13
N LYS A 163 -15.24 3.13 -8.25
CA LYS A 163 -16.34 2.22 -8.57
C LYS A 163 -15.64 0.96 -9.05
N GLU A 164 -15.35 0.06 -8.11
CA GLU A 164 -15.25 -1.34 -8.49
C GLU A 164 -16.47 -1.62 -9.37
N GLY A 165 -16.23 -2.03 -10.62
CA GLY A 165 -17.31 -2.43 -11.51
C GLY A 165 -18.18 -3.34 -10.68
N LYS A 166 -19.42 -2.92 -10.40
CA LYS A 166 -20.37 -3.73 -9.66
C LYS A 166 -20.57 -4.99 -10.49
N VAL A 167 -19.71 -5.98 -10.31
CA VAL A 167 -20.21 -7.32 -10.12
C VAL A 167 -21.02 -7.14 -8.85
N GLN A 168 -22.29 -6.76 -9.04
CA GLN A 168 -23.29 -7.19 -8.10
C GLN A 168 -22.98 -8.68 -7.97
N GLU A 169 -22.55 -9.10 -6.78
CA GLU A 169 -23.07 -10.35 -6.26
C GLU A 169 -24.60 -10.17 -6.20
N ASP A 170 -25.22 -10.14 -7.38
CA ASP A 170 -26.54 -10.70 -7.59
C ASP A 170 -26.34 -12.08 -7.00
N GLY A 171 -27.00 -12.39 -5.88
CA GLY A 171 -26.66 -13.44 -4.91
C GLY A 171 -26.62 -14.88 -5.43
N LYS A 172 -26.41 -15.07 -6.74
CA LYS A 172 -25.79 -16.23 -7.36
C LYS A 172 -24.35 -16.36 -6.88
N GLU A 173 -24.23 -17.12 -5.80
CA GLU A 173 -23.03 -17.86 -5.44
C GLU A 173 -22.33 -18.35 -6.73
N ARG A 174 -21.15 -17.78 -7.02
CA ARG A 174 -20.37 -18.12 -8.21
C ARG A 174 -20.10 -19.61 -8.19
N THR A 175 -20.61 -20.33 -9.19
CA THR A 175 -20.43 -21.79 -9.30
C THR A 175 -19.02 -22.10 -9.80
N CYS A 176 -18.01 -21.88 -8.95
CA CYS A 176 -16.63 -22.26 -9.23
C CYS A 176 -16.45 -23.77 -9.02
N SER A 177 -15.60 -24.38 -9.85
CA SER A 177 -15.03 -25.70 -9.55
C SER A 177 -14.19 -25.65 -8.26
N GLY A 178 -13.93 -26.80 -7.62
CA GLY A 178 -13.29 -26.83 -6.29
C GLY A 178 -11.93 -26.11 -6.23
N GLU A 179 -11.11 -26.23 -7.28
CA GLU A 179 -9.80 -25.57 -7.35
C GLU A 179 -9.94 -24.06 -7.62
N ASP A 180 -10.80 -23.66 -8.57
CA ASP A 180 -11.06 -22.25 -8.87
C ASP A 180 -11.70 -21.52 -7.69
N ARG A 181 -12.54 -22.21 -6.89
CA ARG A 181 -13.13 -21.67 -5.67
C ARG A 181 -12.05 -21.28 -4.65
N ASN A 182 -11.02 -22.12 -4.48
CA ASN A 182 -9.92 -21.83 -3.57
C ASN A 182 -9.06 -20.66 -4.08
N ILE A 183 -8.84 -20.57 -5.40
CA ILE A 183 -8.18 -19.42 -6.02
C ILE A 183 -8.98 -18.15 -5.80
N HIS A 184 -10.28 -18.16 -6.10
CA HIS A 184 -11.17 -17.02 -5.91
C HIS A 184 -11.17 -16.57 -4.45
N GLN A 185 -11.29 -17.49 -3.49
CA GLN A 185 -11.22 -17.15 -2.07
C GLN A 185 -9.89 -16.47 -1.70
N ALA A 186 -8.76 -17.00 -2.20
CA ALA A 186 -7.45 -16.41 -1.94
C ALA A 186 -7.24 -15.06 -2.64
N LEU A 187 -7.78 -14.88 -3.85
CA LEU A 187 -7.82 -13.61 -4.57
C LEU A 187 -8.60 -12.57 -3.77
N THR A 188 -9.77 -12.91 -3.26
CA THR A 188 -10.60 -12.02 -2.43
C THR A 188 -9.87 -11.55 -1.18
N VAL A 189 -9.16 -12.44 -0.49
CA VAL A 189 -8.32 -12.08 0.68
C VAL A 189 -7.19 -11.14 0.27
N MET A 190 -6.42 -11.49 -0.77
CA MET A 190 -5.31 -10.68 -1.26
C MET A 190 -5.77 -9.29 -1.71
N LYS A 191 -6.90 -9.23 -2.42
CA LYS A 191 -7.54 -8.01 -2.90
C LYS A 191 -7.95 -7.10 -1.75
N SER A 192 -8.67 -7.66 -0.78
CA SER A 192 -9.16 -6.92 0.39
C SER A 192 -8.02 -6.26 1.16
N ILE A 193 -6.95 -7.01 1.43
CA ILE A 193 -5.79 -6.44 2.14
C ILE A 193 -5.01 -5.46 1.25
N GLY A 194 -4.91 -5.73 -0.05
CA GLY A 194 -4.29 -4.81 -1.00
C GLY A 194 -4.94 -3.44 -1.01
N PHE A 195 -6.27 -3.39 -1.09
CA PHE A 195 -7.02 -2.14 -1.02
C PHE A 195 -6.93 -1.48 0.35
N TRP A 196 -7.05 -2.26 1.44
CA TRP A 196 -6.88 -1.75 2.80
C TRP A 196 -5.54 -1.04 2.99
N VAL A 197 -4.42 -1.69 2.62
CA VAL A 197 -3.08 -1.09 2.65
C VAL A 197 -3.02 0.16 1.80
N CYS A 198 -3.50 0.10 0.55
CA CYS A 198 -3.44 1.26 -0.34
C CYS A 198 -4.25 2.45 0.20
N GLY A 199 -5.39 2.19 0.83
CA GLY A 199 -6.23 3.21 1.45
C GLY A 199 -5.52 3.94 2.58
N ILE A 200 -4.87 3.19 3.48
CA ILE A 200 -4.07 3.75 4.58
C ILE A 200 -2.94 4.63 4.04
N VAL A 201 -2.15 4.10 3.10
CA VAL A 201 -0.99 4.79 2.55
C VAL A 201 -1.40 6.07 1.82
N LEU A 202 -2.41 5.98 0.95
CA LEU A 202 -2.93 7.16 0.24
C LEU A 202 -3.51 8.18 1.19
N SER A 203 -4.17 7.76 2.27
CA SER A 203 -4.67 8.70 3.28
C SER A 203 -3.55 9.51 3.91
N GLY A 204 -2.47 8.84 4.34
CA GLY A 204 -1.25 9.48 4.83
C GLY A 204 -0.66 10.46 3.82
N LEU A 205 -0.40 10.00 2.60
CA LEU A 205 0.25 10.79 1.54
C LEU A 205 -0.59 12.00 1.08
N CYS A 206 -1.92 11.88 1.11
CA CYS A 206 -2.82 12.97 0.78
C CYS A 206 -3.13 13.88 1.98
N SER A 207 -2.76 13.47 3.20
CA SER A 207 -3.19 14.13 4.44
C SER A 207 -4.72 14.27 4.52
N ASP A 208 -5.41 13.20 4.14
CA ASP A 208 -6.88 13.13 4.04
C ASP A 208 -7.35 11.71 4.44
N GLY A 209 -8.36 11.58 5.29
CA GLY A 209 -8.93 10.29 5.66
C GLY A 209 -9.79 9.64 4.57
N LYS A 210 -10.22 10.40 3.54
CA LYS A 210 -11.15 9.92 2.50
C LYS A 210 -10.64 8.67 1.72
N PRO A 211 -9.38 8.59 1.24
CA PRO A 211 -8.88 7.39 0.55
C PRO A 211 -9.08 6.10 1.35
N TYR A 212 -8.78 6.12 2.65
CA TYR A 212 -8.99 4.98 3.52
C TYR A 212 -10.46 4.57 3.59
N LEU A 213 -11.37 5.53 3.75
CA LEU A 213 -12.81 5.25 3.79
C LEU A 213 -13.34 4.67 2.48
N GLU A 214 -12.86 5.15 1.33
CA GLU A 214 -13.25 4.60 0.03
C GLU A 214 -12.74 3.17 -0.16
N MET A 215 -11.47 2.91 0.17
CA MET A 215 -10.90 1.57 0.05
C MET A 215 -11.51 0.58 1.04
N ARG A 216 -11.86 1.03 2.24
CA ARG A 216 -12.49 0.19 3.26
C ARG A 216 -13.83 -0.39 2.79
N LYS A 217 -14.57 0.33 1.91
CA LYS A 217 -15.82 -0.18 1.30
C LYS A 217 -15.58 -1.36 0.35
N LEU A 218 -14.35 -1.51 -0.15
CA LEU A 218 -13.96 -2.58 -1.09
C LEU A 218 -13.42 -3.83 -0.37
N ILE A 219 -13.31 -3.79 0.95
CA ILE A 219 -12.89 -4.93 1.75
C ILE A 219 -14.05 -5.93 1.80
N CYS A 220 -13.80 -7.15 1.36
CA CYS A 220 -14.75 -8.23 1.50
C CYS A 220 -14.67 -8.80 2.92
N GLY A 221 -15.81 -9.10 3.54
CA GLY A 221 -15.94 -9.63 4.92
C GLY A 221 -15.39 -11.05 5.15
N LEU A 222 -14.41 -11.47 4.34
CA LEU A 222 -13.77 -12.77 4.37
C LEU A 222 -12.52 -12.80 5.28
N LEU A 223 -12.22 -11.68 5.94
CA LEU A 223 -11.09 -11.54 6.86
C LEU A 223 -11.53 -11.98 8.27
N ASN A 224 -10.62 -12.60 9.01
CA ASN A 224 -10.91 -13.18 10.33
C ASN A 224 -11.24 -12.10 11.37
N SER A 225 -11.86 -12.48 12.49
CA SER A 225 -12.21 -11.57 13.59
C SER A 225 -11.02 -10.78 14.17
N SER A 226 -9.79 -11.29 14.06
CA SER A 226 -8.58 -10.56 14.45
C SER A 226 -8.28 -9.36 13.54
N PHE A 227 -8.66 -9.45 12.26
CA PHE A 227 -8.55 -8.33 11.33
C PHE A 227 -9.56 -7.24 11.66
N ASP A 228 -10.80 -7.58 12.02
CA ASP A 228 -11.84 -6.59 12.35
C ASP A 228 -11.44 -5.68 13.52
N GLY A 229 -10.83 -6.27 14.55
CA GLY A 229 -10.30 -5.51 15.69
C GLY A 229 -9.15 -4.59 15.28
N PHE A 230 -8.25 -5.07 14.43
CA PHE A 230 -7.11 -4.29 13.97
C PHE A 230 -7.53 -3.16 13.01
N ASP A 231 -8.40 -3.44 12.04
CA ASP A 231 -9.01 -2.48 11.13
C ASP A 231 -9.77 -1.37 11.88
N SER A 232 -10.48 -1.73 12.95
CA SER A 232 -11.16 -0.76 13.83
C SER A 232 -10.18 0.17 14.54
N SER A 233 -9.05 -0.37 15.04
CA SER A 233 -7.99 0.44 15.64
C SER A 233 -7.34 1.38 14.62
N ILE A 234 -7.05 0.90 13.41
CA ILE A 234 -6.50 1.76 12.35
C ILE A 234 -7.52 2.82 11.94
N TYR A 235 -8.81 2.49 11.88
CA TYR A 235 -9.86 3.47 11.60
C TYR A 235 -9.90 4.58 12.62
N GLU A 236 -9.84 4.25 13.92
CA GLU A 236 -9.79 5.25 14.99
C GLU A 236 -8.59 6.19 14.78
N VAL A 237 -7.39 5.65 14.56
CA VAL A 237 -6.19 6.46 14.33
C VAL A 237 -6.30 7.35 13.08
N VAL A 238 -6.75 6.79 11.94
CA VAL A 238 -6.89 7.56 10.69
C VAL A 238 -7.88 8.70 10.86
N MET A 239 -8.96 8.48 11.60
CA MET A 239 -9.96 9.52 11.84
C MET A 239 -9.48 10.57 12.85
N GLU A 240 -8.82 10.17 13.93
CA GLU A 240 -8.24 11.08 14.93
C GLU A 240 -7.15 11.97 14.32
N GLN A 241 -6.24 11.39 13.54
CA GLN A 241 -5.17 12.11 12.86
C GLN A 241 -5.63 12.77 11.55
N LYS A 242 -6.89 12.59 11.15
CA LYS A 242 -7.45 13.06 9.86
C LYS A 242 -6.64 12.59 8.63
N GLY A 243 -5.97 11.45 8.74
CA GLY A 243 -5.05 10.93 7.73
C GLY A 243 -3.75 11.72 7.57
N VAL A 244 -3.43 12.67 8.45
CA VAL A 244 -2.19 13.45 8.37
C VAL A 244 -1.01 12.62 8.87
N LEU A 245 0.04 12.52 8.05
CA LEU A 245 1.30 11.88 8.44
C LEU A 245 1.96 12.59 9.62
N LYS A 246 2.55 11.82 10.52
CA LYS A 246 3.34 12.34 11.64
C LYS A 246 4.39 13.36 11.16
N GLU A 247 5.17 13.02 10.15
CA GLU A 247 6.25 13.87 9.64
C GLU A 247 5.71 15.17 9.01
N VAL A 248 4.56 15.10 8.35
CA VAL A 248 3.89 16.30 7.78
C VAL A 248 3.37 17.21 8.89
N LYS A 249 2.80 16.63 9.95
CA LYS A 249 2.37 17.37 11.14
C LYS A 249 3.55 18.06 11.82
N GLU A 250 4.64 17.34 12.07
CA GLU A 250 5.85 17.89 12.69
C GLU A 250 6.47 19.02 11.86
N LEU A 251 6.50 18.90 10.53
CA LEU A 251 6.94 19.97 9.65
C LEU A 251 6.02 21.20 9.76
N ASN A 252 4.70 20.99 9.71
CA ASN A 252 3.74 22.09 9.83
C ASN A 252 3.82 22.81 11.18
N ASP A 253 3.99 22.08 12.28
CA ASP A 253 4.17 22.64 13.61
C ASP A 253 5.48 23.46 13.70
N THR A 254 6.57 22.96 13.10
CA THR A 254 7.86 23.66 13.05
C THR A 254 7.78 24.94 12.22
N VAL A 255 7.07 24.89 11.08
CA VAL A 255 6.79 26.06 10.23
C VAL A 255 5.99 27.11 11.00
N ALA A 256 4.98 26.71 11.76
CA ALA A 256 4.19 27.62 12.58
C ALA A 256 5.03 28.30 13.67
N CYS A 257 5.88 27.54 14.37
CA CYS A 257 6.82 28.08 15.36
C CYS A 257 7.81 29.07 14.74
N LEU A 258 8.38 28.74 13.58
CA LEU A 258 9.32 29.63 12.89
C LEU A 258 8.63 30.92 12.44
N ASN A 259 7.43 30.85 11.87
CA ASN A 259 6.65 32.02 11.49
C ASN A 259 6.35 32.93 12.69
N ALA A 260 5.94 32.36 13.82
CA ALA A 260 5.69 33.13 15.05
C ALA A 260 6.97 33.86 15.51
N ALA A 261 8.12 33.17 15.52
CA ALA A 261 9.39 33.77 15.90
C ALA A 261 9.80 34.90 14.94
N LEU A 262 9.54 34.77 13.64
CA LEU A 262 9.83 35.79 12.64
C LEU A 262 9.00 37.06 12.86
N VAL A 263 7.70 36.92 13.09
CA VAL A 263 6.76 38.03 13.35
C VAL A 263 7.07 38.74 14.67
N ASP A 264 7.35 38.01 15.75
CA ASP A 264 7.69 38.61 17.06
C ASP A 264 9.00 39.40 17.02
N GLY A 265 9.94 39.00 16.16
CA GLY A 265 11.19 39.72 15.98
C GLY A 265 11.12 40.97 15.10
N GLU A 266 10.02 41.22 14.38
CA GLU A 266 9.78 42.51 13.73
C GLU A 266 9.33 43.59 14.74
N ASN A 267 8.84 43.18 15.92
CA ASN A 267 8.18 44.07 16.90
C ASN A 267 8.98 44.32 18.20
N SER A 268 10.21 43.82 18.35
CA SER A 268 11.00 43.91 19.60
C SER A 268 12.52 44.02 19.36
N GLU A 269 13.26 44.68 20.27
CA GLU A 269 14.71 44.94 20.18
C GLU A 269 15.57 43.65 20.12
N ALA A 270 15.76 43.19 18.88
CA ALA A 270 16.88 42.52 18.19
C ALA A 270 17.70 41.37 18.81
N THR A 271 17.91 41.21 20.11
CA THR A 271 19.03 40.35 20.59
C THR A 271 18.64 39.02 21.24
N LYS A 272 17.44 38.87 21.83
CA LYS A 272 17.00 37.59 22.44
C LYS A 272 16.23 36.67 21.49
N ASN A 273 15.71 37.18 20.38
CA ASN A 273 14.93 36.41 19.40
C ASN A 273 15.77 35.80 18.27
N LEU A 274 17.04 36.19 18.10
CA LEU A 274 17.87 35.70 16.99
C LEU A 274 18.27 34.23 17.17
N GLU A 275 18.62 33.84 18.40
CA GLU A 275 19.00 32.46 18.74
C GLU A 275 17.81 31.50 18.59
N GLY A 276 16.62 31.88 19.07
CA GLY A 276 15.40 31.09 18.89
C GLY A 276 14.98 30.94 17.42
N LYS A 277 15.12 31.99 16.61
CA LYS A 277 14.90 31.94 15.15
C LYS A 277 15.87 30.98 14.47
N LEU A 278 17.16 31.08 14.80
CA LEU A 278 18.21 30.26 14.21
C LEU A 278 18.02 28.78 14.57
N GLU A 279 17.67 28.47 15.81
CA GLU A 279 17.42 27.10 16.23
C GLU A 279 16.16 26.50 15.59
N ALA A 280 15.07 27.28 15.46
CA ALA A 280 13.87 26.82 14.73
C ALA A 280 14.13 26.61 13.22
N ALA A 281 14.94 27.48 12.60
CA ALA A 281 15.36 27.34 11.21
C ALA A 281 16.20 26.08 10.98
N LYS A 282 17.21 25.84 11.82
CA LYS A 282 18.03 24.61 11.79
C LYS A 282 17.20 23.36 12.06
N ASP A 283 16.20 23.44 12.94
CA ASP A 283 15.31 22.31 13.21
C ASP A 283 14.44 21.98 11.99
N LEU A 284 13.89 23.00 11.33
CA LEU A 284 13.16 22.82 10.07
C LEU A 284 14.06 22.23 8.98
N GLU A 285 15.28 22.71 8.83
CA GLU A 285 16.27 22.18 7.87
C GLU A 285 16.51 20.68 8.10
N ARG A 286 16.84 20.29 9.34
CA ARG A 286 17.06 18.89 9.72
C ARG A 286 15.86 18.00 9.42
N LYS A 287 14.64 18.49 9.70
CA LYS A 287 13.40 17.76 9.42
C LYS A 287 13.12 17.65 7.92
N LEU A 288 13.38 18.68 7.13
CA LEU A 288 13.21 18.65 5.67
C LEU A 288 14.16 17.63 5.01
N GLU A 289 15.41 17.54 5.46
CA GLU A 289 16.37 16.54 5.00
C GLU A 289 15.95 15.11 5.36
N ALA A 290 15.50 14.90 6.60
CA ALA A 290 15.01 13.59 7.03
C ALA A 290 13.77 13.18 6.23
N PHE A 291 12.84 14.11 6.03
CA PHE A 291 11.63 13.90 5.24
C PHE A 291 11.94 13.55 3.79
N GLU A 292 12.91 14.22 3.15
CA GLU A 292 13.35 13.90 1.78
C GLU A 292 13.84 12.46 1.65
N LYS A 293 14.72 12.01 2.55
CA LYS A 293 15.24 10.64 2.54
C LYS A 293 14.12 9.60 2.69
N LEU A 294 13.13 9.90 3.53
CA LEU A 294 11.97 9.03 3.71
C LEU A 294 11.08 9.01 2.45
N LEU A 295 10.82 10.16 1.83
CA LEU A 295 10.07 10.25 0.57
C LEU A 295 10.76 9.49 -0.57
N GLU A 296 12.09 9.62 -0.70
CA GLU A 296 12.86 8.87 -1.70
C GLU A 296 12.79 7.36 -1.49
N SER A 297 12.90 6.92 -0.23
CA SER A 297 12.79 5.50 0.13
C SER A 297 11.40 4.97 -0.20
N LEU A 298 10.37 5.77 0.10
CA LEU A 298 8.99 5.40 -0.16
C LEU A 298 8.67 5.37 -1.67
N GLN A 299 9.19 6.32 -2.44
CA GLN A 299 9.05 6.35 -3.90
C GLN A 299 9.67 5.11 -4.54
N LYS A 300 10.87 4.71 -4.12
CA LYS A 300 11.53 3.48 -4.60
C LYS A 300 10.68 2.24 -4.34
N GLU A 301 10.05 2.16 -3.17
CA GLU A 301 9.19 1.02 -2.82
C GLU A 301 7.89 1.02 -3.65
N VAL A 302 7.26 2.17 -3.88
CA VAL A 302 6.10 2.29 -4.79
C VAL A 302 6.47 1.85 -6.20
N ASP A 303 7.60 2.32 -6.74
CA ASP A 303 8.07 1.96 -8.08
C ASP A 303 8.40 0.47 -8.19
N HIS A 304 8.97 -0.11 -7.14
CA HIS A 304 9.22 -1.54 -7.04
C HIS A 304 7.92 -2.34 -7.09
N LEU A 305 6.95 -2.02 -6.22
CA LEU A 305 5.64 -2.66 -6.18
C LEU A 305 4.88 -2.53 -7.50
N PHE A 306 4.91 -1.35 -8.13
CA PHE A 306 4.30 -1.14 -9.44
C PHE A 306 4.92 -2.07 -10.49
N SER A 307 6.25 -2.13 -10.54
CA SER A 307 6.98 -2.99 -11.47
C SER A 307 6.69 -4.47 -11.24
N GLU A 308 6.60 -4.89 -9.97
CA GLU A 308 6.24 -6.26 -9.61
C GLU A 308 4.83 -6.63 -10.10
N VAL A 309 3.82 -5.80 -9.80
CA VAL A 309 2.43 -6.03 -10.22
C VAL A 309 2.30 -6.02 -11.75
N LEU A 310 2.95 -5.08 -12.43
CA LEU A 310 2.97 -5.02 -13.89
C LEU A 310 3.59 -6.27 -14.50
N ALA A 311 4.70 -6.78 -13.93
CA ALA A 311 5.34 -8.00 -14.40
C ALA A 311 4.44 -9.23 -14.21
N GLY A 312 3.78 -9.35 -13.06
CA GLY A 312 2.80 -10.42 -12.80
C GLY A 312 1.64 -10.40 -13.79
N ARG A 313 1.05 -9.22 -14.01
CA ARG A 313 -0.02 -8.99 -15.00
C ARG A 313 0.43 -9.35 -16.42
N SER A 314 1.59 -8.87 -16.84
CA SER A 314 2.09 -9.10 -18.21
C SER A 314 2.30 -10.59 -18.49
N LYS A 315 2.85 -11.32 -17.52
CA LYS A 315 3.02 -12.78 -17.62
C LYS A 315 1.70 -13.53 -17.72
N LEU A 316 0.70 -13.14 -16.93
CA LEU A 316 -0.62 -13.72 -17.05
C LEU A 316 -1.21 -13.48 -18.45
N LEU A 317 -1.06 -12.27 -18.99
CA LEU A 317 -1.52 -11.97 -20.35
C LEU A 317 -0.77 -12.79 -21.42
N ASP A 318 0.54 -13.01 -21.25
CA ASP A 318 1.32 -13.84 -22.15
C ASP A 318 0.90 -15.32 -22.12
N CYS A 319 0.52 -15.85 -20.94
CA CYS A 319 -0.03 -17.20 -20.82
C CYS A 319 -1.39 -17.37 -21.53
N LEU A 320 -2.14 -16.29 -21.71
CA LEU A 320 -3.47 -16.30 -22.35
C LEU A 320 -3.40 -16.05 -23.87
N ARG A 321 -2.27 -15.55 -24.38
CA ARG A 321 -2.08 -15.39 -25.81
C ARG A 321 -1.97 -16.77 -26.46
N PRO A 322 -2.68 -17.02 -27.58
CA PRO A 322 -2.48 -18.25 -28.34
C PRO A 322 -1.01 -18.31 -28.75
N GLN A 323 -0.32 -19.39 -28.40
CA GLN A 323 0.95 -19.70 -29.06
C GLN A 323 0.59 -19.99 -30.51
N LYS A 324 1.03 -19.11 -31.43
CA LYS A 324 0.98 -19.40 -32.85
C LYS A 324 1.95 -20.56 -33.10
N GLU A 325 1.42 -21.75 -33.32
CA GLU A 325 2.10 -22.81 -34.08
C GLU A 325 2.26 -22.39 -35.54
#